data_AF-F0S2S4-F1
#
_entry.id   AF-F0S2S4-F1
#
_cell.length_a   1.000
_cell.length_b   1.000
_cell.length_c   1.000
_cell.angle_alpha   90.00
_cell.angle_beta   90.00
_cell.angle_gamma   90.00
#
_symmetry.space_group_name_H-M   'P 1'
#
loop_
_entity.id
_entity.type
_entity.pdbx_description
1 polymer ?
#
loop_
_entity_poly.entity_id
_entity_poly.type
_entity_poly.pdbx_seq_one_letter_code
_entity_poly.pdbx_strand_id
1 'polypeptide(L)' 'MELWVKVGGETVKLQGSLKAIYESLLEKFNENPQILAFNGTKKERRRFKKELRCASKDLLKAAENYLNWYKNCKRLFN' A
#
# COMPACT_ATOMS: atom_id res chain seq x y z
N MET A 1 6.16 -6.34 -7.27
CA MET A 1 6.51 -6.18 -5.83
C MET A 1 5.57 -7.03 -4.98
N GLU A 2 5.96 -7.26 -3.72
CA GLU A 2 5.24 -8.09 -2.76
C GLU A 2 5.15 -7.37 -1.40
N LEU A 3 4.00 -7.50 -0.75
CA LEU A 3 3.73 -7.02 0.59
C LEU A 3 3.15 -8.17 1.42
N TRP A 4 3.77 -8.45 2.55
CA TRP A 4 3.31 -9.44 3.51
C TRP A 4 2.71 -8.70 4.71
N VAL A 5 1.48 -9.04 5.04
CA VAL A 5 0.75 -8.45 6.18
C VAL A 5 0.12 -9.52 7.06
N LYS A 6 -0.15 -9.17 8.31
CA LYS A 6 -0.86 -10.02 9.27
C LYS A 6 -2.13 -9.33 9.77
N VAL A 7 -3.26 -10.05 9.77
CA VAL A 7 -4.57 -9.61 10.28
C VAL A 7 -5.26 -10.77 10.95
N GLY A 8 -5.80 -10.59 12.15
CA GLY A 8 -6.59 -11.63 12.82
C GLY A 8 -5.86 -12.96 13.04
N GLY A 9 -4.53 -12.97 13.06
CA GLY A 9 -3.72 -14.19 13.15
C GLY A 9 -3.31 -14.79 11.80
N GLU A 10 -3.95 -14.40 10.70
CA GLU A 10 -3.63 -14.87 9.35
C GLU A 10 -2.56 -14.00 8.70
N THR A 11 -1.67 -14.65 7.94
CA THR A 11 -0.65 -13.96 7.13
C THR A 11 -1.07 -13.97 5.67
N VAL A 12 -1.15 -12.78 5.08
CA VAL A 12 -1.58 -12.59 3.69
C VAL A 12 -0.46 -11.98 2.87
N LYS A 13 -0.19 -12.60 1.72
CA LYS A 13 0.71 -12.07 0.69
C LYS A 13 -0.11 -11.31 -0.36
N LEU A 14 0.26 -10.06 -0.61
CA LEU A 14 -0.22 -9.27 -1.75
C LEU A 14 0.92 -9.08 -2.75
N GLN A 15 0.64 -9.32 -4.04
CA GLN A 15 1.63 -9.25 -5.11
C GLN A 15 1.09 -8.46 -6.30
N GLY A 16 1.94 -7.63 -6.90
CA GLY A 16 1.58 -6.81 -8.05
C GLY A 16 2.40 -5.52 -8.15
N SER A 17 1.83 -4.50 -8.80
CA SER A 17 2.33 -3.12 -8.74
C SER A 17 1.96 -2.48 -7.40
N LEU A 18 2.61 -1.36 -7.04
CA LEU A 18 2.26 -0.61 -5.82
C LEU A 18 0.78 -0.20 -5.79
N LYS A 19 0.24 0.19 -6.94
CA LYS A 19 -1.19 0.50 -7.11
C LYS A 19 -2.06 -0.72 -6.81
N ALA A 20 -1.79 -1.84 -7.47
CA ALA A 20 -2.59 -3.05 -7.32
C ALA A 20 -2.57 -3.57 -5.87
N ILE A 21 -1.41 -3.54 -5.22
CA ILE A 21 -1.29 -3.93 -3.81
C ILE A 21 -2.13 -3.02 -2.91
N TYR A 22 -2.12 -1.71 -3.15
CA TYR A 22 -2.93 -0.78 -2.37
C TYR A 22 -4.43 -0.88 -2.64
N GLU A 23 -4.85 -1.19 -3.88
CA GLU A 23 -6.26 -1.51 -4.18
C GLU A 23 -6.69 -2.77 -3.43
N SER A 24 -5.91 -3.85 -3.51
CA SER A 24 -6.21 -5.09 -2.78
C SER A 24 -6.19 -4.93 -1.26
N LEU A 25 -5.41 -4.01 -0.70
CA LEU A 25 -5.45 -3.73 0.75
C LEU A 25 -6.82 -3.19 1.16
N LEU A 26 -7.32 -2.19 0.44
CA LEU A 26 -8.59 -1.54 0.76
C LEU A 26 -9.79 -2.45 0.49
N GLU A 27 -9.68 -3.38 -0.47
CA GLU A 27 -10.72 -4.37 -0.74
C GLU A 27 -10.78 -5.49 0.30
N LYS A 28 -9.62 -5.91 0.83
CA LYS A 28 -9.53 -7.11 1.69
C LYS A 28 -9.59 -6.82 3.18
N PHE A 29 -9.22 -5.62 3.62
CA PHE A 29 -9.01 -5.33 5.04
C PHE A 29 -9.82 -4.11 5.47
N ASN A 30 -10.61 -4.30 6.54
CA ASN A 30 -11.31 -3.22 7.22
C ASN A 30 -10.53 -2.68 8.43
N GLU A 31 -9.57 -3.46 8.94
CA GLU A 31 -8.71 -3.09 10.05
C GLU A 31 -7.27 -2.91 9.56
N ASN A 32 -6.52 -2.01 10.19
CA ASN A 32 -5.16 -1.70 9.79
C ASN A 32 -4.25 -2.93 9.99
N PRO A 33 -3.73 -3.52 8.90
CA PRO A 33 -3.00 -4.77 9.00
C PRO A 33 -1.55 -4.54 9.44
N GLN A 34 -0.98 -5.47 10.19
CA GLN A 34 0.43 -5.39 10.61
C GLN A 34 1.35 -5.72 9.43
N ILE A 35 2.27 -4.83 9.10
CA ILE A 35 3.27 -5.06 8.04
C ILE A 35 4.35 -6.01 8.54
N LEU A 36 4.57 -7.11 7.83
CA LEU A 36 5.65 -8.07 8.11
C LEU A 36 6.87 -7.83 7.23
N ALA A 37 6.65 -7.74 5.91
CA ALA A 37 7.72 -7.55 4.95
C ALA A 37 7.24 -6.82 3.71
N PHE A 38 8.13 -6.04 3.10
CA PHE A 38 7.86 -5.35 1.84
C PHE A 38 9.04 -5.53 0.87
N ASN A 39 8.78 -6.23 -0.24
CA ASN A 39 9.76 -6.55 -1.26
C ASN A 39 9.41 -5.81 -2.56
N GLY A 40 10.24 -4.85 -2.93
CA GLY A 40 10.06 -4.09 -4.17
C GLY A 40 11.35 -3.39 -4.58
N THR A 41 11.31 -2.74 -5.73
CA THR A 41 12.42 -1.93 -6.24
C THR A 41 12.76 -0.78 -5.27
N LYS A 42 13.94 -0.18 -5.42
CA LYS A 42 14.36 0.98 -4.62
C LYS A 42 13.36 2.15 -4.70
N LYS A 43 12.76 2.38 -5.87
CA LYS A 43 11.76 3.44 -6.10
C LYS A 43 10.47 3.14 -5.35
N GLU A 44 9.93 1.93 -5.50
CA GLU A 44 8.70 1.49 -4.82
C GLU A 44 8.86 1.53 -3.29
N ARG A 45 9.98 1.03 -2.76
CA ARG A 45 10.28 1.07 -1.31
C ARG A 45 10.28 2.50 -0.75
N ARG A 46 10.86 3.45 -1.49
CA ARG A 46 10.87 4.86 -1.08
C ARG A 46 9.47 5.45 -1.08
N ARG A 47 8.67 5.15 -2.11
CA ARG A 47 7.28 5.62 -2.19
C ARG A 47 6.45 5.03 -1.06
N PHE A 48 6.49 3.72 -0.87
CA PHE A 48 5.80 3.01 0.22
C PHE A 48 6.14 3.61 1.60
N LYS A 49 7.43 3.80 1.91
CA LYS A 49 7.86 4.44 3.16
C LYS A 49 7.40 5.89 3.30
N LYS A 50 7.31 6.64 2.20
CA LYS A 50 6.79 8.02 2.21
C LYS A 50 5.32 8.03 2.62
N GLU A 51 4.49 7.23 1.96
CA GLU A 51 3.04 7.17 2.25
C GLU A 51 2.78 6.72 3.69
N LEU A 52 3.51 5.70 4.17
CA LEU A 52 3.41 5.27 5.57
C LEU A 52 3.78 6.37 6.57
N ARG A 53 4.82 7.16 6.29
CA ARG A 53 5.18 8.28 7.18
C ARG A 53 4.11 9.37 7.18
N CYS A 54 3.55 9.70 6.01
CA CYS A 54 2.45 10.66 5.91
C CYS A 54 1.18 10.18 6.62
N ALA A 55 0.97 8.87 6.68
CA ALA A 55 -0.19 8.24 7.29
C ALA A 55 0.06 7.79 8.75
N SER A 56 1.12 8.27 9.43
CA SER A 56 1.45 7.86 10.80
C SER A 56 1.53 6.33 11.01
N LYS A 57 2.03 5.62 10.00
CA LYS A 57 2.15 4.15 9.90
C LYS A 57 0.82 3.39 9.76
N ASP A 58 -0.29 4.08 9.49
CA ASP A 58 -1.54 3.46 9.07
C ASP A 58 -1.43 3.02 7.60
N LEU A 59 -1.53 1.72 7.35
CA LEU A 59 -1.33 1.14 6.02
C LEU A 59 -2.56 1.34 5.12
N LEU A 60 -3.78 1.31 5.66
CA LEU A 60 -4.99 1.58 4.89
C LEU A 60 -5.03 3.05 4.48
N LYS A 61 -4.72 3.96 5.41
CA LYS A 61 -4.64 5.39 5.11
C LYS A 61 -3.53 5.70 4.10
N ALA A 62 -2.39 5.02 4.20
CA ALA A 62 -1.31 5.14 3.20
C ALA A 62 -1.77 4.69 1.80
N ALA A 63 -2.54 3.61 1.73
CA ALA A 63 -3.11 3.11 0.48
C ALA A 63 -4.09 4.13 -0.15
N GLU A 64 -5.01 4.69 0.64
CA GLU A 64 -5.93 5.74 0.19
C GLU A 64 -5.18 6.96 -0.37
N ASN A 65 -4.22 7.47 0.39
CA ASN A 65 -3.43 8.65 0.02
C ASN A 65 -2.72 8.44 -1.32
N TYR A 66 -2.08 7.27 -1.48
CA TYR A 66 -1.40 6.94 -2.72
C TYR A 66 -2.36 6.83 -3.91
N LEU A 67 -3.50 6.14 -3.74
CA LEU A 67 -4.45 5.95 -4.84
C LEU A 67 -5.09 7.26 -5.26
N ASN A 68 -5.38 8.16 -4.30
CA ASN A 68 -5.84 9.51 -4.58
C ASN A 68 -4.79 10.30 -5.38
N TRP A 69 -3.52 10.27 -4.95
CA TRP A 69 -2.42 10.87 -5.71
C TRP A 69 -2.29 10.27 -7.12
N TYR A 70 -2.34 8.94 -7.24
CA TYR A 70 -2.21 8.23 -8.51
C TYR A 70 -3.31 8.62 -9.50
N LYS A 71 -4.57 8.68 -9.04
CA LYS A 71 -5.71 9.15 -9.83
C LYS A 71 -5.53 10.61 -10.27
N ASN A 72 -5.08 11.47 -9.36
CA ASN A 72 -4.85 12.89 -9.65
C ASN A 72 -3.71 13.10 -10.65
N CYS A 73 -2.61 12.35 -10.54
CA CYS A 73 -1.53 12.40 -11.53
C CYS A 73 -1.99 11.90 -12.90
N LYS A 74 -2.77 10.81 -12.96
CA LYS A 74 -3.29 10.33 -14.25
C LYS A 74 -4.17 11.37 -14.95
N ARG A 75 -4.95 12.14 -14.18
CA ARG A 75 -5.74 13.27 -14.71
C ARG A 75 -4.89 14.41 -15.28
N LEU A 76 -3.64 14.57 -14.84
CA LEU A 76 -2.73 15.61 -15.35
C LEU A 76 -2.03 15.20 -16.65
N PHE A 77 -2.08 13.92 -17.03
CA PHE A 77 -1.41 13.38 -18.22
C PHE A 77 -2.39 12.72 -19.22
N ASN A 78 -3.69 12.93 -19.02
CA ASN A 78 -4.77 12.59 -19.94
C ASN A 78 -5.36 13.89 -20.51
#